data_AF-A0A090Q0N9-F1
#
_entry.id   AF-A0A090Q0N9-F1
#
_cell.length_a   1.000
_cell.length_b   1.000
_cell.length_c   1.000
_cell.angle_alpha   90.00
_cell.angle_beta   90.00
_cell.angle_gamma   90.00
#
_symmetry.space_group_name_H-M   'P 1'
#
loop_
_entity.id
_entity.type
_entity.pdbx_description
1 polymer ?
#
loop_
_entity_poly.entity_id
_entity_poly.type
_entity_poly.pdbx_seq_one_letter_code
_entity_poly.pdbx_strand_id
1 'polypeptide(L)'
;MKNHYVLILTFIIIILTACKSDEDKINYIVPIQAENLAVDIEEALNNYDADFLKDNFNVNSFTKKISFKKIPKHTRSSVVYFLRRLVRDALGSIAETNKLNNQKTELIELYQKDNAVRAIYSISDSTGTSADNVVFYLQPNNQGDYYIANHYHVASGYSISQLIQSALSMQVDVPLGKQLEMMDAYQTLAEARHQLNSGNPDGALDLVREIKSPYSNYVILRSGIIQVLLLIDNNELIYEKLNYEIEFNPNEVSKKYYLYYLSLLNDQDRDDLSEEQLDALTDYSEVLFTH
;
A
#
# COMPACT_ATOMS: atom_id res chain seq x y z
N MET A 1 -8.81 17.79 56.22
CA MET A 1 -9.61 16.74 55.53
C MET A 1 -10.20 17.14 54.17
N LYS A 2 -10.13 18.40 53.70
CA LYS A 2 -10.65 18.78 52.37
C LYS A 2 -9.67 18.55 51.19
N ASN A 3 -8.36 18.45 51.44
CA ASN A 3 -7.35 18.31 50.39
C ASN A 3 -7.12 16.86 49.91
N HIS A 4 -7.55 15.84 50.67
CA HIS A 4 -7.42 14.44 50.23
C HIS A 4 -8.50 14.03 49.22
N TYR A 5 -9.69 14.63 49.30
CA TYR A 5 -10.77 14.37 48.33
C TYR A 5 -10.44 14.91 46.94
N VAL A 6 -9.74 16.06 46.85
CA VAL A 6 -9.32 16.62 45.55
C VAL A 6 -8.30 15.71 44.89
N LEU A 7 -7.30 15.23 45.64
CA LEU A 7 -6.27 14.33 45.12
C LEU A 7 -6.82 12.98 44.66
N ILE A 8 -7.79 12.41 45.39
CA ILE A 8 -8.47 11.18 45.00
C ILE A 8 -9.34 11.40 43.75
N LEU A 9 -10.04 12.54 43.64
CA LEU A 9 -10.82 12.86 42.43
C LEU A 9 -9.93 13.02 41.20
N THR A 10 -8.78 13.70 41.32
CA THR A 10 -7.85 13.86 40.20
C THR A 10 -7.25 12.53 39.78
N PHE A 11 -6.96 11.63 40.74
CA PHE A 11 -6.44 10.30 40.44
C PHE A 11 -7.48 9.41 39.74
N ILE A 12 -8.77 9.50 40.12
CA ILE A 12 -9.87 8.80 39.45
C ILE A 12 -10.10 9.35 38.03
N ILE A 13 -10.00 10.66 37.82
CA ILE A 13 -10.12 11.26 36.48
C ILE A 13 -8.94 10.81 35.58
N ILE A 14 -7.72 10.75 36.12
CA ILE A 14 -6.55 10.28 35.37
C ILE A 14 -6.69 8.79 35.03
N ILE A 15 -7.18 7.95 35.95
CA ILE A 15 -7.47 6.53 35.69
C ILE A 15 -8.62 6.37 34.69
N LEU A 16 -9.66 7.22 34.72
CA LEU A 16 -10.74 7.21 33.73
C LEU A 16 -10.30 7.71 32.34
N THR A 17 -9.26 8.54 32.25
CA THR A 17 -8.65 8.92 30.96
C THR A 17 -7.56 7.96 30.50
N ALA A 18 -6.97 7.17 31.40
CA ALA A 18 -5.97 6.13 31.11
C ALA A 18 -6.62 4.76 30.83
N CYS A 19 -7.85 4.54 31.29
CA CYS A 19 -8.79 3.56 30.75
C CYS A 19 -9.52 4.16 29.54
N LYS A 20 -8.77 4.57 28.51
CA LYS A 20 -9.27 4.34 27.16
C LYS A 20 -9.03 2.87 26.89
N SER A 21 -9.97 2.06 27.37
CA SER A 21 -10.16 0.71 26.86
C SER A 21 -10.23 0.77 25.34
N ASP A 22 -9.71 -0.28 24.71
CA ASP A 22 -9.83 -0.66 23.30
C ASP A 22 -11.28 -0.82 22.83
N GLU A 23 -12.12 0.20 23.03
CA GLU A 23 -13.56 0.23 22.74
C GLU A 23 -13.95 1.38 21.80
N ASP A 24 -13.03 1.85 20.97
CA ASP A 24 -13.38 2.57 19.74
C ASP A 24 -13.16 1.66 18.52
N LYS A 25 -13.57 0.39 18.58
CA LYS A 25 -14.11 -0.27 17.38
C LYS A 25 -15.45 0.40 17.09
N ILE A 26 -15.40 1.64 16.61
CA ILE A 26 -16.54 2.27 15.96
C ILE A 26 -16.93 1.28 14.85
N ASN A 27 -18.06 0.60 15.04
CA ASN A 27 -18.69 -0.22 14.03
C ASN A 27 -19.11 0.74 12.91
N TYR A 28 -18.17 1.08 12.04
CA TYR A 28 -18.47 1.82 10.84
C TYR A 28 -19.34 0.89 9.99
N ILE A 29 -20.63 1.19 9.92
CA ILE A 29 -21.55 0.47 9.06
C ILE A 29 -21.11 0.77 7.62
N VAL A 30 -20.38 -0.17 7.03
CA VAL A 30 -19.98 -0.09 5.63
C VAL A 30 -21.25 -0.03 4.77
N PRO A 31 -21.39 0.95 3.86
CA PRO A 31 -22.58 1.05 3.03
C PRO A 31 -22.71 -0.17 2.13
N ILE A 32 -23.93 -0.72 2.04
CA ILE A 32 -24.22 -1.94 1.28
C ILE A 32 -23.76 -1.84 -0.19
N GLN A 33 -23.81 -0.65 -0.80
CA GLN A 33 -23.32 -0.44 -2.16
C GLN A 33 -21.80 -0.61 -2.27
N ALA A 34 -21.05 -0.26 -1.23
CA ALA A 34 -19.61 -0.45 -1.17
C ALA A 34 -19.26 -1.92 -0.95
N GLU A 35 -20.01 -2.61 -0.09
CA GLU A 35 -19.87 -4.05 0.14
C GLU A 35 -20.17 -4.85 -1.13
N ASN A 36 -21.28 -4.56 -1.82
CA ASN A 36 -21.62 -5.20 -3.09
C ASN A 36 -20.51 -5.02 -4.12
N LEU A 37 -20.02 -3.79 -4.32
CA LEU A 37 -18.91 -3.56 -5.24
C LEU A 37 -17.64 -4.31 -4.81
N ALA A 38 -17.38 -4.45 -3.51
CA ALA A 38 -16.21 -5.17 -3.04
C ALA A 38 -16.29 -6.66 -3.35
N VAL A 39 -17.47 -7.28 -3.21
CA VAL A 39 -17.73 -8.67 -3.61
C VAL A 39 -17.63 -8.82 -5.12
N ASP A 40 -18.20 -7.90 -5.90
CA ASP A 40 -18.12 -7.95 -7.36
C ASP A 40 -16.66 -7.81 -7.86
N ILE A 41 -15.82 -7.03 -7.17
CA ILE A 41 -14.37 -6.94 -7.46
C ILE A 41 -13.68 -8.28 -7.20
N GLU A 42 -14.01 -8.97 -6.11
CA GLU A 42 -13.46 -10.30 -5.81
C GLU A 42 -13.83 -11.29 -6.91
N GLU A 43 -15.12 -11.35 -7.28
CA GLU A 43 -15.61 -12.21 -8.34
C GLU A 43 -14.93 -11.90 -9.68
N ALA A 44 -14.80 -10.61 -10.02
CA ALA A 44 -14.11 -10.18 -11.23
C ALA A 44 -12.64 -10.61 -11.23
N LEU A 45 -11.92 -10.48 -10.12
CA LEU A 45 -10.52 -10.91 -10.01
C LEU A 45 -10.36 -12.42 -10.14
N ASN A 46 -11.28 -13.21 -9.55
CA ASN A 46 -11.30 -14.67 -9.65
C ASN A 46 -11.73 -15.19 -11.02
N ASN A 47 -12.55 -14.42 -11.75
CA ASN A 47 -12.95 -14.71 -13.13
C ASN A 47 -12.04 -14.07 -14.18
N TYR A 48 -10.99 -13.36 -13.74
CA TYR A 48 -10.04 -12.63 -14.59
C TYR A 48 -10.70 -11.57 -15.49
N ASP A 49 -11.80 -10.97 -15.03
CA ASP A 49 -12.52 -9.90 -15.72
C ASP A 49 -11.84 -8.55 -15.47
N ALA A 50 -10.80 -8.30 -16.28
CA ALA A 50 -10.08 -7.04 -16.28
C ALA A 50 -10.96 -5.83 -16.66
N ASP A 51 -12.02 -6.04 -17.46
CA ASP A 51 -12.84 -4.95 -17.97
C ASP A 51 -13.80 -4.43 -16.90
N PHE A 52 -14.33 -5.32 -16.04
CA PHE A 52 -15.08 -4.93 -14.85
C PHE A 52 -14.32 -3.92 -13.98
N LEU A 53 -13.05 -4.21 -13.66
CA LEU A 53 -12.22 -3.31 -12.84
C LEU A 53 -12.01 -1.95 -13.52
N LYS A 54 -11.77 -1.96 -14.84
CA LYS A 54 -11.53 -0.75 -15.63
C LYS A 54 -12.78 0.12 -15.76
N ASP A 55 -13.95 -0.49 -15.85
CA ASP A 55 -15.22 0.21 -16.03
C ASP A 55 -15.81 0.72 -14.71
N ASN A 56 -15.50 0.05 -13.61
CA ASN A 56 -15.80 0.54 -12.26
C ASN A 56 -14.76 1.53 -11.70
N PHE A 57 -13.78 1.94 -12.50
CA PHE A 57 -12.79 2.95 -12.12
C PHE A 57 -13.26 4.39 -12.40
N ASN A 58 -13.25 5.23 -11.37
CA ASN A 58 -13.61 6.64 -11.49
C ASN A 58 -12.38 7.55 -11.59
N VAL A 59 -12.04 7.94 -12.83
CA VAL A 59 -10.93 8.85 -13.12
C VAL A 59 -11.07 10.24 -12.45
N ASN A 60 -12.30 10.73 -12.26
CA ASN A 60 -12.52 12.05 -11.66
C ASN A 60 -12.20 12.01 -10.15
N SER A 61 -12.63 10.96 -9.45
CA SER A 61 -12.28 10.73 -8.04
C SER A 61 -10.78 10.49 -7.87
N PHE A 62 -10.18 9.74 -8.79
CA PHE A 62 -8.74 9.49 -8.81
C PHE A 62 -7.92 10.79 -8.99
N THR A 63 -8.22 11.58 -10.02
CA THR A 63 -7.45 12.79 -10.35
C THR A 63 -7.53 13.87 -9.27
N LYS A 64 -8.61 13.92 -8.46
CA LYS A 64 -8.68 14.79 -7.27
C LYS A 64 -7.59 14.51 -6.25
N LYS A 65 -7.01 13.30 -6.24
CA LYS A 65 -5.90 12.90 -5.35
C LYS A 65 -4.53 13.34 -5.87
N ILE A 66 -4.46 13.86 -7.09
CA ILE A 66 -3.23 14.30 -7.74
C ILE A 66 -3.19 15.83 -7.81
N SER A 67 -2.10 16.40 -7.31
CA SER A 67 -1.78 17.82 -7.43
C SER A 67 -1.19 18.14 -8.79
N PHE A 68 -1.98 18.81 -9.63
CA PHE A 68 -1.53 19.36 -10.92
C PHE A 68 -0.95 20.77 -10.81
N LYS A 69 -0.64 21.26 -9.59
CA LYS A 69 -0.21 22.67 -9.35
C LYS A 69 0.96 23.07 -10.25
N LYS A 70 1.94 22.17 -10.38
CA LYS A 70 3.15 22.37 -11.17
C LYS A 70 2.98 22.12 -12.66
N ILE A 71 1.87 21.52 -13.10
CA ILE A 71 1.64 21.22 -14.52
C ILE A 71 1.00 22.42 -15.21
N PRO A 72 1.56 22.90 -16.35
CA PRO A 72 0.99 23.99 -17.13
C PRO A 72 -0.48 23.75 -17.46
N LYS A 73 -1.33 24.77 -17.26
CA LYS A 73 -2.79 24.62 -17.43
C LYS A 73 -3.18 24.03 -18.79
N HIS A 74 -2.48 24.40 -19.86
CA HIS A 74 -2.77 23.95 -21.23
C HIS A 74 -2.43 22.47 -21.48
N THR A 75 -1.57 21.82 -20.66
CA THR A 75 -1.22 20.40 -20.80
C THR A 75 -2.00 19.48 -19.87
N ARG A 76 -2.72 20.02 -18.87
CA ARG A 76 -3.40 19.22 -17.83
C ARG A 76 -4.37 18.19 -18.40
N SER A 77 -5.16 18.55 -19.41
CA SER A 77 -6.11 17.62 -20.03
C SER A 77 -5.42 16.42 -20.68
N SER A 78 -4.29 16.65 -21.35
CA SER A 78 -3.47 15.58 -21.95
C SER A 78 -2.84 14.69 -20.89
N VAL A 79 -2.36 15.28 -19.78
CA VAL A 79 -1.84 14.50 -18.65
C VAL A 79 -2.94 13.65 -18.04
N VAL A 80 -4.13 14.21 -17.78
CA VAL A 80 -5.27 13.44 -17.25
C VAL A 80 -5.66 12.29 -18.18
N TYR A 81 -5.67 12.51 -19.50
CA TYR A 81 -5.92 11.46 -20.47
C TYR A 81 -4.89 10.32 -20.37
N PHE A 82 -3.60 10.65 -20.28
CA PHE A 82 -2.54 9.66 -20.11
C PHE A 82 -2.66 8.89 -18.78
N LEU A 83 -2.89 9.60 -17.68
CA LEU A 83 -3.07 8.99 -16.36
C LEU A 83 -4.27 8.05 -16.31
N ARG A 84 -5.38 8.40 -16.97
CA ARG A 84 -6.55 7.53 -17.09
C ARG A 84 -6.19 6.19 -17.70
N ARG A 85 -5.43 6.22 -18.82
CA ARG A 85 -5.00 5.01 -19.50
C ARG A 85 -4.06 4.19 -18.61
N LEU A 86 -3.04 4.83 -18.04
CA LEU A 86 -2.06 4.15 -17.19
C LEU A 86 -2.72 3.43 -16.01
N VAL A 87 -3.68 4.06 -15.32
CA VAL A 87 -4.36 3.43 -14.19
C VAL A 87 -5.30 2.30 -14.62
N ARG A 88 -5.98 2.43 -15.77
CA ARG A 88 -6.79 1.33 -16.32
C ARG A 88 -5.91 0.14 -16.73
N ASP A 89 -4.75 0.40 -17.30
CA ASP A 89 -3.78 -0.64 -17.66
C ASP A 89 -3.23 -1.32 -16.39
N ALA A 90 -2.92 -0.56 -15.33
CA ALA A 90 -2.51 -1.11 -14.03
C ALA A 90 -3.59 -2.00 -13.40
N LEU A 91 -4.86 -1.58 -13.43
CA LEU A 91 -5.99 -2.40 -12.95
C LEU A 91 -6.15 -3.69 -13.76
N GLY A 92 -6.03 -3.61 -15.09
CA GLY A 92 -6.09 -4.79 -15.95
C GLY A 92 -4.96 -5.78 -15.66
N SER A 93 -3.75 -5.27 -15.38
CA SER A 93 -2.58 -6.08 -15.05
C SER A 93 -2.78 -6.95 -13.81
N ILE A 94 -3.61 -6.54 -12.85
CA ILE A 94 -3.89 -7.34 -11.64
C ILE A 94 -4.63 -8.63 -12.05
N ALA A 95 -5.73 -8.50 -12.80
CA ALA A 95 -6.51 -9.64 -13.27
C ALA A 95 -5.69 -10.54 -14.22
N GLU A 96 -4.87 -9.95 -15.09
CA GLU A 96 -3.98 -10.70 -15.98
C GLU A 96 -2.90 -11.47 -15.22
N THR A 97 -2.32 -10.87 -14.17
CA THR A 97 -1.32 -11.53 -13.32
C THR A 97 -1.93 -12.70 -12.57
N ASN A 98 -3.11 -12.50 -11.98
CA ASN A 98 -3.85 -13.57 -11.30
C ASN A 98 -4.11 -14.74 -12.26
N LYS A 99 -4.51 -14.45 -13.50
CA LYS A 99 -4.73 -15.47 -14.54
C LYS A 99 -3.47 -16.24 -14.88
N LEU A 100 -2.35 -15.54 -15.12
CA LEU A 100 -1.08 -16.15 -15.50
C LEU A 100 -0.55 -17.07 -14.39
N ASN A 101 -0.74 -16.67 -13.14
CA ASN A 101 -0.25 -17.39 -11.98
C ASN A 101 -1.29 -18.35 -11.36
N ASN A 102 -2.49 -18.43 -11.94
CA ASN A 102 -3.62 -19.19 -11.41
C ASN A 102 -3.89 -18.89 -9.92
N GLN A 103 -3.89 -17.60 -9.59
CA GLN A 103 -4.10 -17.09 -8.23
C GLN A 103 -5.59 -16.88 -7.95
N LYS A 104 -5.97 -17.04 -6.68
CA LYS A 104 -7.28 -16.71 -6.16
C LYS A 104 -7.21 -15.44 -5.35
N THR A 105 -8.30 -14.69 -5.35
CA THR A 105 -8.49 -13.48 -4.56
C THR A 105 -9.63 -13.69 -3.58
N GLU A 106 -9.49 -13.21 -2.36
CA GLU A 106 -10.52 -13.28 -1.32
C GLU A 106 -10.64 -11.93 -0.61
N LEU A 107 -11.87 -11.42 -0.45
CA LEU A 107 -12.13 -10.25 0.37
C LEU A 107 -11.95 -10.60 1.84
N ILE A 108 -11.01 -9.93 2.50
CA ILE A 108 -10.69 -10.17 3.91
C ILE A 108 -11.45 -9.18 4.80
N GLU A 109 -11.37 -7.90 4.45
CA GLU A 109 -11.81 -6.83 5.34
C GLU A 109 -12.34 -5.63 4.57
N LEU A 110 -13.40 -5.03 5.13
CA LEU A 110 -13.93 -3.74 4.73
C LEU A 110 -13.79 -2.75 5.89
N TYR A 111 -13.08 -1.65 5.64
CA TYR A 111 -12.91 -0.58 6.62
C TYR A 111 -13.32 0.77 6.05
N GLN A 112 -14.30 1.41 6.66
CA GLN A 112 -14.69 2.76 6.28
C GLN A 112 -13.93 3.81 7.10
N LYS A 113 -13.40 4.82 6.40
CA LYS A 113 -12.91 6.06 6.99
C LYS A 113 -13.42 7.24 6.20
N ASP A 114 -14.07 8.17 6.88
CA ASP A 114 -14.74 9.30 6.26
C ASP A 114 -15.73 8.81 5.17
N ASN A 115 -15.61 9.35 3.94
CA ASN A 115 -16.41 8.97 2.78
C ASN A 115 -15.74 7.92 1.88
N ALA A 116 -14.73 7.20 2.36
CA ALA A 116 -14.05 6.16 1.60
C ALA A 116 -14.11 4.82 2.33
N VAL A 117 -14.33 3.76 1.58
CA VAL A 117 -14.22 2.38 2.06
C VAL A 117 -12.93 1.80 1.52
N ARG A 118 -12.16 1.14 2.36
CA ARG A 118 -11.00 0.33 1.99
C ARG A 118 -11.47 -1.11 1.95
N ALA A 119 -11.34 -1.74 0.80
CA ALA A 119 -11.54 -3.18 0.63
C ALA A 119 -10.18 -3.85 0.49
N ILE A 120 -9.88 -4.76 1.41
CA ILE A 120 -8.59 -5.46 1.51
C ILE A 120 -8.79 -6.89 1.05
N TYR A 121 -7.96 -7.34 0.12
CA TYR A 121 -8.04 -8.66 -0.46
C TYR A 121 -6.73 -9.41 -0.32
N SER A 122 -6.81 -10.71 0.01
CA SER A 122 -5.70 -11.65 -0.06
C SER A 122 -5.63 -12.21 -1.47
N ILE A 123 -4.43 -12.26 -2.04
CA ILE A 123 -4.16 -12.99 -3.28
C ILE A 123 -3.34 -14.21 -2.90
N SER A 124 -3.86 -15.40 -3.15
CA SER A 124 -3.19 -16.67 -2.85
C SER A 124 -2.91 -17.46 -4.13
N ASP A 125 -1.85 -18.26 -4.11
CA ASP A 125 -1.59 -19.22 -5.17
C ASP A 125 -2.56 -20.43 -5.10
N SER A 126 -2.39 -21.38 -6.01
CA SER A 126 -3.23 -22.59 -6.06
C SER A 126 -3.09 -23.51 -4.84
N THR A 127 -2.04 -23.32 -4.02
CA THR A 127 -1.81 -24.06 -2.78
C THR A 127 -2.45 -23.38 -1.56
N GLY A 128 -3.03 -22.20 -1.74
CA GLY A 128 -3.59 -21.38 -0.66
C GLY A 128 -2.54 -20.55 0.08
N THR A 129 -1.28 -20.55 -0.38
CA THR A 129 -0.25 -19.70 0.20
C THR A 129 -0.49 -18.26 -0.25
N SER A 130 -0.62 -17.33 0.71
CA SER A 130 -0.75 -15.91 0.40
C SER A 130 0.48 -15.43 -0.37
N ALA A 131 0.25 -14.93 -1.57
CA ALA A 131 1.25 -14.41 -2.49
C ALA A 131 1.37 -12.89 -2.39
N ASP A 132 0.28 -12.18 -2.14
CA ASP A 132 0.23 -10.73 -1.96
C ASP A 132 -1.09 -10.30 -1.32
N ASN A 133 -1.22 -9.02 -0.98
CA ASN A 133 -2.50 -8.39 -0.65
C ASN A 133 -2.70 -7.15 -1.51
N VAL A 134 -3.94 -6.89 -1.91
CA VAL A 134 -4.31 -5.68 -2.65
C VAL A 134 -5.40 -4.94 -1.90
N VAL A 135 -5.30 -3.61 -1.91
CA VAL A 135 -6.31 -2.74 -1.30
C VAL A 135 -6.92 -1.84 -2.35
N PHE A 136 -8.24 -1.85 -2.44
CA PHE A 136 -9.02 -0.94 -3.25
C PHE A 136 -9.65 0.15 -2.38
N TYR A 137 -9.53 1.40 -2.82
CA TYR A 137 -10.24 2.52 -2.23
C TYR A 137 -11.53 2.77 -3.00
N LEU A 138 -12.67 2.49 -2.37
CA LEU A 138 -14.00 2.68 -2.91
C LEU A 138 -14.57 4.03 -2.45
N GLN A 139 -15.13 4.80 -3.37
CA GLN A 139 -15.73 6.10 -3.06
C GLN A 139 -17.07 6.27 -3.76
N PRO A 140 -18.06 6.91 -3.11
CA PRO A 140 -19.34 7.18 -3.73
C PRO A 140 -19.23 8.29 -4.79
N ASN A 141 -20.04 8.17 -5.84
CA ASN A 141 -20.37 9.28 -6.74
C ASN A 141 -21.43 10.20 -6.07
N ASN A 142 -21.91 11.20 -6.81
CA ASN A 142 -22.95 12.12 -6.31
C ASN A 142 -24.33 11.45 -6.18
N GLN A 143 -24.52 10.27 -6.77
CA GLN A 143 -25.74 9.46 -6.75
C GLN A 143 -25.74 8.42 -5.61
N GLY A 144 -24.60 8.23 -4.93
CA GLY A 144 -24.43 7.22 -3.87
C GLY A 144 -23.89 5.88 -4.34
N ASP A 145 -23.65 5.70 -5.65
CA ASP A 145 -23.03 4.48 -6.18
C ASP A 145 -21.52 4.51 -5.94
N TYR A 146 -20.94 3.38 -5.57
CA TYR A 146 -19.52 3.27 -5.29
C TYR A 146 -18.71 2.93 -6.55
N TYR A 147 -17.46 3.39 -6.58
CA TYR A 147 -16.50 3.12 -7.64
C TYR A 147 -15.11 2.93 -7.06
N ILE A 148 -14.25 2.23 -7.81
CA ILE A 148 -12.81 2.19 -7.56
C ILE A 148 -12.25 3.59 -7.81
N ALA A 149 -11.70 4.21 -6.76
CA ALA A 149 -11.06 5.52 -6.84
C ALA A 149 -9.53 5.44 -6.82
N ASN A 150 -8.97 4.34 -6.32
CA ASN A 150 -7.53 4.13 -6.18
C ASN A 150 -7.25 2.66 -5.79
N HIS A 151 -6.01 2.20 -5.93
CA HIS A 151 -5.58 0.89 -5.41
C HIS A 151 -4.09 0.89 -5.04
N TYR A 152 -3.66 -0.10 -4.27
CA TYR A 152 -2.24 -0.48 -4.07
C TYR A 152 -2.09 -1.95 -3.73
N HIS A 153 -0.93 -2.50 -4.09
CA HIS A 153 -0.42 -3.74 -3.52
C HIS A 153 0.20 -3.43 -2.16
N VAL A 154 -0.12 -4.19 -1.12
CA VAL A 154 0.32 -3.93 0.24
C VAL A 154 1.85 -3.96 0.34
N ALA A 155 2.50 -4.91 -0.32
CA ALA A 155 3.97 -4.98 -0.40
C ALA A 155 4.59 -3.71 -1.03
N SER A 156 3.92 -3.11 -2.01
CA SER A 156 4.40 -1.89 -2.67
C SER A 156 4.37 -0.65 -1.77
N GLY A 157 3.53 -0.65 -0.73
CA GLY A 157 3.46 0.44 0.25
C GLY A 157 2.67 1.68 -0.18
N TYR A 158 2.40 1.87 -1.46
CA TYR A 158 1.89 3.15 -1.96
C TYR A 158 0.81 2.96 -3.02
N SER A 159 -0.24 3.77 -2.90
CA SER A 159 -1.27 3.88 -3.94
C SER A 159 -0.73 4.36 -5.26
N ILE A 160 -1.37 3.90 -6.33
CA ILE A 160 -1.01 4.32 -7.68
C ILE A 160 -1.07 5.85 -7.82
N SER A 161 -1.99 6.53 -7.10
CA SER A 161 -2.01 7.99 -7.02
C SER A 161 -0.77 8.61 -6.36
N GLN A 162 -0.24 7.98 -5.31
CA GLN A 162 0.97 8.44 -4.59
C GLN A 162 2.22 8.22 -5.44
N LEU A 163 2.32 7.07 -6.12
CA LEU A 163 3.39 6.77 -7.07
C LEU A 163 3.41 7.78 -8.23
N ILE A 164 2.24 8.05 -8.83
CA ILE A 164 2.10 9.06 -9.88
C ILE A 164 2.43 10.46 -9.35
N GLN A 165 1.94 10.82 -8.16
CA GLN A 165 2.24 12.12 -7.58
C GLN A 165 3.75 12.30 -7.34
N SER A 166 4.43 11.23 -6.92
CA SER A 166 5.89 11.20 -6.77
C SER A 166 6.56 11.44 -8.12
N ALA A 167 6.19 10.68 -9.15
CA ALA A 167 6.74 10.83 -10.51
C ALA A 167 6.52 12.25 -11.09
N LEU A 168 5.32 12.81 -10.95
CA LEU A 168 5.01 14.16 -11.42
C LEU A 168 5.80 15.24 -10.66
N SER A 169 6.07 15.02 -9.36
CA SER A 169 6.84 15.97 -8.55
C SER A 169 8.31 16.09 -9.00
N MET A 170 8.82 15.08 -9.73
CA MET A 170 10.20 15.02 -10.22
C MET A 170 10.41 15.80 -11.52
N GLN A 171 9.36 16.08 -12.28
CA GLN A 171 9.50 16.64 -13.64
C GLN A 171 9.44 18.16 -13.68
N VAL A 172 8.99 18.83 -12.62
CA VAL A 172 8.74 20.27 -12.65
C VAL A 172 9.63 21.05 -11.69
N ASP A 173 10.33 22.04 -12.25
CA ASP A 173 11.28 22.95 -11.57
C ASP A 173 12.54 22.27 -11.04
N VAL A 174 12.89 21.09 -11.58
CA VAL A 174 14.11 20.35 -11.22
C VAL A 174 15.20 20.65 -12.26
N PRO A 175 16.43 21.04 -11.85
CA PRO A 175 17.55 21.23 -12.77
C PRO A 175 17.83 19.98 -13.61
N LEU A 176 18.19 20.16 -14.89
CA LEU A 176 18.41 19.06 -15.84
C LEU A 176 19.38 17.99 -15.29
N GLY A 177 20.49 18.39 -14.65
CA GLY A 177 21.43 17.43 -14.05
C GLY A 177 20.76 16.50 -13.03
N LYS A 178 19.90 17.05 -12.16
CA LYS A 178 19.12 16.25 -11.19
C LYS A 178 18.05 15.39 -11.86
N GLN A 179 17.50 15.82 -12.99
CA GLN A 179 16.59 14.99 -13.78
C GLN A 179 17.34 13.78 -14.38
N LEU A 180 18.56 13.99 -14.89
CA LEU A 180 19.39 12.91 -15.43
C LEU A 180 19.80 11.92 -14.34
N GLU A 181 20.27 12.39 -13.19
CA GLU A 181 20.60 11.52 -12.04
C GLU A 181 19.37 10.73 -11.54
N MET A 182 18.17 11.33 -11.60
CA MET A 182 16.93 10.60 -11.30
C MET A 182 16.61 9.54 -12.35
N MET A 183 16.73 9.88 -13.64
CA MET A 183 16.50 8.93 -14.73
C MET A 183 17.45 7.73 -14.64
N ASP A 184 18.70 7.98 -14.28
CA ASP A 184 19.71 6.96 -14.01
C ASP A 184 19.25 6.04 -12.87
N ALA A 185 18.86 6.59 -11.72
CA ALA A 185 18.33 5.80 -10.59
C ALA A 185 17.12 4.93 -10.96
N TYR A 186 16.20 5.42 -11.81
CA TYR A 186 15.10 4.62 -12.33
C TYR A 186 15.55 3.50 -13.24
N GLN A 187 16.51 3.78 -14.11
CA GLN A 187 17.06 2.79 -15.03
C GLN A 187 17.81 1.70 -14.26
N THR A 188 18.59 2.06 -13.26
CA THR A 188 19.24 1.12 -12.33
C THR A 188 18.21 0.23 -11.63
N LEU A 189 17.10 0.80 -11.14
CA LEU A 189 16.03 0.01 -10.52
C LEU A 189 15.32 -0.92 -11.52
N ALA A 190 15.10 -0.47 -12.74
CA ALA A 190 14.52 -1.29 -13.80
C ALA A 190 15.45 -2.46 -14.17
N GLU A 191 16.75 -2.21 -14.24
CA GLU A 191 17.76 -3.26 -14.45
C GLU A 191 17.82 -4.23 -13.27
N ALA A 192 17.74 -3.75 -12.03
CA ALA A 192 17.68 -4.62 -10.85
C ALA A 192 16.49 -5.59 -10.91
N ARG A 193 15.32 -5.11 -11.31
CA ARG A 193 14.15 -5.96 -11.56
C ARG A 193 14.38 -6.96 -12.69
N HIS A 194 15.06 -6.55 -13.75
CA HIS A 194 15.40 -7.43 -14.85
C HIS A 194 16.35 -8.57 -14.43
N GLN A 195 17.39 -8.24 -13.65
CA GLN A 195 18.32 -9.22 -13.07
C GLN A 195 17.57 -10.23 -12.18
N LEU A 196 16.69 -9.74 -11.30
CA LEU A 196 15.87 -10.59 -10.44
C LEU A 196 15.00 -11.55 -11.25
N ASN A 197 14.27 -11.03 -12.25
CA ASN A 197 13.41 -11.83 -13.13
C ASN A 197 14.20 -12.84 -13.99
N SER A 198 15.51 -12.62 -14.15
CA SER A 198 16.43 -13.49 -14.87
C SER A 198 17.15 -14.48 -13.95
N GLY A 199 16.78 -14.54 -12.66
CA GLY A 199 17.35 -15.45 -11.66
C GLY A 199 18.71 -15.01 -11.11
N ASN A 200 19.05 -13.72 -11.17
CA ASN A 200 20.27 -13.16 -10.61
C ASN A 200 19.97 -12.19 -9.44
N PRO A 201 19.63 -12.73 -8.24
CA PRO A 201 19.30 -11.91 -7.08
C PRO A 201 20.49 -11.09 -6.55
N ASP A 202 21.72 -11.63 -6.62
CA ASP A 202 22.92 -10.91 -6.18
C ASP A 202 23.17 -9.66 -7.04
N GLY A 203 23.06 -9.81 -8.37
CA GLY A 203 23.17 -8.68 -9.28
C GLY A 203 22.07 -7.64 -9.08
N ALA A 204 20.85 -8.07 -8.77
CA ALA A 204 19.76 -7.16 -8.42
C ALA A 204 20.05 -6.39 -7.12
N LEU A 205 20.57 -7.06 -6.10
CA LEU A 205 20.94 -6.45 -4.82
C LEU A 205 22.05 -5.41 -4.97
N ASP A 206 23.09 -5.71 -5.77
CA ASP A 206 24.18 -4.78 -6.02
C ASP A 206 23.69 -3.51 -6.72
N LEU A 207 22.83 -3.64 -7.73
CA LEU A 207 22.21 -2.49 -8.41
C LEU A 207 21.33 -1.66 -7.47
N VAL A 208 20.55 -2.30 -6.58
CA VAL A 208 19.77 -1.56 -5.58
C VAL A 208 20.66 -0.75 -4.64
N ARG A 209 21.83 -1.26 -4.24
CA ARG A 209 22.80 -0.55 -3.40
C ARG A 209 23.41 0.67 -4.08
N GLU A 210 23.45 0.70 -5.41
CA GLU A 210 23.95 1.85 -6.18
C GLU A 210 22.99 3.05 -6.16
N ILE A 211 21.70 2.82 -5.90
CA ILE A 211 20.70 3.89 -5.82
C ILE A 211 20.84 4.63 -4.49
N LYS A 212 21.61 5.72 -4.48
CA LYS A 212 21.93 6.49 -3.27
C LYS A 212 20.89 7.57 -2.94
N SER A 213 20.94 8.02 -1.68
CA SER A 213 20.25 9.23 -1.23
C SER A 213 20.75 10.46 -2.02
N PRO A 214 19.89 11.43 -2.36
CA PRO A 214 18.47 11.54 -1.98
C PRO A 214 17.50 10.77 -2.88
N TYR A 215 17.97 10.18 -3.98
CA TYR A 215 17.11 9.55 -4.99
C TYR A 215 16.35 8.34 -4.46
N SER A 216 17.03 7.49 -3.68
CA SER A 216 16.39 6.35 -3.02
C SER A 216 15.27 6.74 -2.06
N ASN A 217 15.15 8.01 -1.64
CA ASN A 217 14.07 8.46 -0.74
C ASN A 217 12.80 8.93 -1.46
N TYR A 218 12.81 9.00 -2.80
CA TYR A 218 11.59 9.30 -3.53
C TYR A 218 10.63 8.11 -3.49
N VAL A 219 9.36 8.37 -3.13
CA VAL A 219 8.32 7.34 -2.91
C VAL A 219 8.29 6.23 -3.95
N ILE A 220 8.33 6.58 -5.24
CA ILE A 220 8.31 5.60 -6.33
C ILE A 220 9.59 4.75 -6.43
N LEU A 221 10.76 5.30 -6.12
CA LEU A 221 12.01 4.54 -6.03
C LEU A 221 12.03 3.69 -4.77
N ARG A 222 11.61 4.23 -3.60
CA ARG A 222 11.44 3.46 -2.35
C ARG A 222 10.56 2.23 -2.57
N SER A 223 9.36 2.45 -3.10
CA SER A 223 8.38 1.40 -3.39
C SER A 223 8.98 0.28 -4.25
N GLY A 224 9.68 0.65 -5.33
CA GLY A 224 10.27 -0.36 -6.21
C GLY A 224 11.51 -1.04 -5.64
N ILE A 225 12.33 -0.34 -4.84
CA ILE A 225 13.45 -0.93 -4.09
C ILE A 225 12.93 -1.99 -3.13
N ILE A 226 11.90 -1.68 -2.34
CA ILE A 226 11.30 -2.63 -1.39
C ILE A 226 10.78 -3.87 -2.11
N GLN A 227 10.07 -3.70 -3.23
CA GLN A 227 9.58 -4.84 -4.01
C GLN A 227 10.70 -5.75 -4.50
N VAL A 228 11.85 -5.20 -4.89
CA VAL A 228 13.02 -6.01 -5.27
C VAL A 228 13.58 -6.73 -4.05
N LEU A 229 13.78 -6.01 -2.94
CA LEU A 229 14.41 -6.55 -1.74
C LEU A 229 13.55 -7.61 -1.02
N LEU A 230 12.22 -7.51 -1.07
CA LEU A 230 11.30 -8.50 -0.49
C LEU A 230 11.40 -9.88 -1.19
N LEU A 231 11.91 -9.91 -2.41
CA LEU A 231 12.07 -11.12 -3.23
C LEU A 231 13.48 -11.71 -3.17
N ILE A 232 14.37 -11.11 -2.36
CA ILE A 232 15.76 -11.57 -2.18
C ILE A 232 15.91 -12.06 -0.74
N ASP A 233 16.17 -13.35 -0.57
CA ASP A 233 16.37 -13.94 0.75
C ASP A 233 17.63 -13.39 1.45
N ASN A 234 17.59 -13.29 2.78
CA ASN A 234 18.74 -13.01 3.65
C ASN A 234 19.55 -11.75 3.31
N ASN A 235 18.88 -10.64 2.98
CA ASN A 235 19.56 -9.37 2.74
C ASN A 235 19.41 -8.40 3.92
N GLU A 236 20.49 -7.86 4.48
CA GLU A 236 20.41 -6.92 5.61
C GLU A 236 19.77 -5.57 5.24
N LEU A 237 19.82 -5.19 3.95
CA LEU A 237 19.31 -3.91 3.48
C LEU A 237 17.79 -3.79 3.65
N ILE A 238 17.05 -4.90 3.57
CA ILE A 238 15.58 -4.89 3.75
C ILE A 238 15.20 -4.39 5.14
N TYR A 239 15.98 -4.68 6.20
CA TYR A 239 15.70 -4.23 7.56
C TYR A 239 15.71 -2.71 7.65
N GLU A 240 16.76 -2.07 7.13
CA GLU A 240 16.85 -0.60 7.10
C GLU A 240 15.68 0.01 6.31
N LYS A 241 15.34 -0.57 5.15
CA LYS A 241 14.30 -0.02 4.28
C LYS A 241 12.89 -0.21 4.85
N LEU A 242 12.57 -1.36 5.42
CA LEU A 242 11.27 -1.60 6.03
C LEU A 242 11.06 -0.77 7.29
N ASN A 243 12.08 -0.63 8.15
CA ASN A 243 11.99 0.25 9.33
C ASN A 243 11.70 1.71 8.93
N TYR A 244 12.40 2.20 7.90
CA TYR A 244 12.12 3.53 7.36
C TYR A 244 10.67 3.64 6.84
N GLU A 245 10.16 2.63 6.16
CA GLU A 245 8.78 2.64 5.68
C GLU A 245 7.75 2.54 6.80
N ILE A 246 8.01 1.79 7.87
CA ILE A 246 7.12 1.76 9.03
C ILE A 246 6.97 3.17 9.61
N GLU A 247 8.05 3.95 9.67
CA GLU A 247 8.02 5.33 10.17
C GLU A 247 7.29 6.29 9.20
N PHE A 248 7.56 6.21 7.90
CA PHE A 248 7.17 7.25 6.93
C PHE A 248 6.07 6.87 5.94
N ASN A 249 5.69 5.60 5.83
CA ASN A 249 4.66 5.18 4.90
C ASN A 249 3.29 5.70 5.37
N PRO A 250 2.43 6.21 4.47
CA PRO A 250 1.11 6.72 4.86
C PRO A 250 0.03 5.64 4.96
N ASN A 251 0.29 4.39 4.53
CA ASN A 251 -0.69 3.32 4.45
C ASN A 251 -0.48 2.31 5.59
N GLU A 252 -1.39 2.34 6.58
CA GLU A 252 -1.30 1.53 7.79
C GLU A 252 -1.29 0.01 7.52
N VAL A 253 -2.02 -0.47 6.51
CA VAL A 253 -2.02 -1.91 6.14
C VAL A 253 -0.63 -2.34 5.67
N SER A 254 0.07 -1.49 4.90
CA SER A 254 1.45 -1.74 4.49
C SER A 254 2.43 -1.72 5.65
N LYS A 255 2.25 -0.82 6.63
CA LYS A 255 3.09 -0.84 7.85
C LYS A 255 2.95 -2.15 8.62
N LYS A 256 1.72 -2.60 8.83
CA LYS A 256 1.45 -3.90 9.49
C LYS A 256 2.10 -5.05 8.71
N TYR A 257 2.00 -5.04 7.38
CA TYR A 257 2.69 -6.01 6.53
C TYR A 257 4.22 -5.97 6.69
N TYR A 258 4.82 -4.79 6.76
CA TYR A 258 6.27 -4.65 6.94
C TYR A 258 6.74 -5.11 8.32
N LEU A 259 5.99 -4.80 9.38
CA LEU A 259 6.24 -5.32 10.73
C LEU A 259 6.15 -6.84 10.76
N TYR A 260 5.10 -7.41 10.16
CA TYR A 260 4.95 -8.85 10.01
C TYR A 260 6.14 -9.48 9.25
N TYR A 261 6.53 -8.92 8.12
CA TYR A 261 7.67 -9.44 7.36
C TYR A 261 8.98 -9.38 8.15
N LEU A 262 9.26 -8.27 8.85
CA LEU A 262 10.42 -8.16 9.74
C LEU A 262 10.41 -9.21 10.85
N SER A 263 9.24 -9.50 11.41
CA SER A 263 9.12 -10.53 12.45
C SER A 263 9.43 -11.94 11.94
N LEU A 264 9.08 -12.26 10.69
CA LEU A 264 9.43 -13.53 10.05
C LEU A 264 10.93 -13.64 9.80
N LEU A 265 11.59 -12.54 9.42
CA LEU A 265 13.04 -12.51 9.25
C LEU A 265 13.78 -12.69 10.59
N ASN A 266 13.20 -12.18 11.68
CA ASN A 266 13.72 -12.28 13.04
C ASN A 266 13.40 -13.61 13.74
N ASP A 267 12.62 -14.52 13.13
CA ASP A 267 12.14 -15.78 13.75
C ASP A 267 13.27 -16.80 14.09
N GLN A 268 14.55 -16.40 14.00
CA GLN A 268 15.66 -17.09 14.64
C GLN A 268 15.78 -16.78 16.15
N ASP A 269 15.21 -15.67 16.66
CA ASP A 269 15.17 -15.32 18.08
C ASP A 269 13.90 -14.49 18.40
N ARG A 270 12.75 -15.16 18.62
CA ARG A 270 11.46 -14.51 18.96
C ARG A 270 11.50 -13.60 20.20
N ASP A 271 12.49 -13.79 21.07
CA ASP A 271 12.66 -13.05 22.32
C ASP A 271 13.10 -11.58 22.08
N ASP A 272 13.55 -11.23 20.87
CA ASP A 272 14.02 -9.89 20.50
C ASP A 272 12.97 -9.04 19.74
N LEU A 273 11.74 -9.53 19.59
CA LEU A 273 10.65 -8.77 18.95
C LEU A 273 10.09 -7.69 19.88
N SER A 274 9.87 -6.49 19.34
CA SER A 274 9.15 -5.44 20.05
C SER A 274 7.67 -5.77 20.23
N GLU A 275 6.99 -5.17 21.23
CA GLU A 275 5.54 -5.34 21.45
C GLU A 275 4.74 -5.01 20.18
N GLU A 276 5.11 -3.96 19.44
CA GLU A 276 4.45 -3.59 18.18
C GLU A 276 4.62 -4.65 17.08
N GLN A 277 5.74 -5.38 17.06
CA GLN A 277 5.96 -6.49 16.12
C GLN A 277 5.19 -7.76 16.54
N LEU A 278 5.07 -8.01 17.84
CA LEU A 278 4.27 -9.11 18.38
C LEU A 278 2.78 -8.88 18.12
N ASP A 279 2.28 -7.67 18.35
CA ASP A 279 0.90 -7.30 18.05
C ASP A 279 0.64 -7.37 16.53
N ALA A 280 1.57 -6.90 15.69
CA ALA A 280 1.44 -7.03 14.25
C ALA A 280 1.45 -8.50 13.77
N LEU A 281 2.21 -9.39 14.41
CA LEU A 281 2.15 -10.83 14.16
C LEU A 281 0.75 -11.37 14.44
N THR A 282 0.13 -11.01 15.55
CA THR A 282 -1.23 -11.46 15.92
C THR A 282 -2.29 -10.81 15.03
N ASP A 283 -2.31 -9.48 14.90
CA ASP A 283 -3.28 -8.74 14.07
C ASP A 283 -3.20 -9.11 12.59
N TYR A 284 -2.00 -9.18 12.02
CA TYR A 284 -1.83 -9.44 10.59
C TYR A 284 -1.99 -10.92 10.28
N SER A 285 -1.69 -11.84 11.21
CA SER A 285 -2.05 -13.25 11.04
C SER A 285 -3.54 -13.50 11.20
N GLU A 286 -4.24 -12.78 12.08
CA GLU A 286 -5.71 -12.82 12.15
C GLU A 286 -6.36 -12.25 10.89
N VAL A 287 -5.81 -11.16 10.31
CA VAL A 287 -6.27 -10.62 9.02
C VAL A 287 -5.92 -11.57 7.85
N LEU A 288 -4.80 -12.30 7.87
CA LEU A 288 -4.40 -13.14 6.72
C LEU A 288 -4.80 -14.62 6.81
N PHE A 289 -5.08 -15.15 8.01
CA PHE A 289 -5.24 -16.60 8.25
C PHE A 289 -6.53 -16.97 9.01
N THR A 290 -7.52 -16.09 9.16
CA THR A 290 -8.85 -16.55 9.60
C THR A 290 -9.56 -17.36 8.50
N HIS A 291 -9.31 -18.67 8.51
CA HIS A 291 -10.23 -19.74 8.11
C HIS A 291 -10.22 -20.86 9.14
#